data_AF-A0AAW5EG86-F1
#
_entry.id   AF-A0AAW5EG86-F1
#
_cell.length_a   1.000
_cell.length_b   1.000
_cell.length_c   1.000
_cell.angle_alpha   90.00
_cell.angle_beta   90.00
_cell.angle_gamma   90.00
#
_symmetry.space_group_name_H-M   'P 1'
#
loop_
_entity.id
_entity.type
_entity.pdbx_description
1 polymer ?
#
loop_
_entity_poly.entity_id
_entity_poly.type
_entity_poly.pdbx_seq_one_letter_code
_entity_poly.pdbx_strand_id
1 'polypeptide(L)'
;LRPTYLVSSGKGVHLYYFLQEPVQLYRNREEVLAELKEAFIRRLWNDTSSIRPDSPDITGIYQGFRCVGSQSKLGVDFPVKAYKLSENRYTLEDIKASIPSCKVDLAPLYEKPRRKSTVTLEEAKELYPEWYEKRIVQG
;
A
#
# COMPACT_ATOMS: atom_id res chain seq x y z
N LEU A 1 17.17 -3.54 -5.51
CA LEU A 1 16.53 -2.41 -6.23
C LEU A 1 17.00 -1.10 -5.62
N ARG A 2 17.27 -0.09 -6.45
CA ARG A 2 17.64 1.26 -5.98
C ARG A 2 16.36 2.07 -5.74
N PRO A 3 16.19 2.77 -4.61
CA PRO A 3 15.01 3.62 -4.42
C PRO A 3 14.92 4.71 -5.51
N THR A 4 13.70 5.13 -5.82
CA THR A 4 13.45 6.31 -6.67
C THR A 4 13.73 7.59 -5.87
N TYR A 5 13.22 7.66 -4.64
CA TYR A 5 13.50 8.76 -3.71
C TYR A 5 13.83 8.25 -2.31
N LEU A 6 14.63 9.04 -1.60
CA LEU A 6 14.81 8.96 -0.15
C LEU A 6 14.28 10.24 0.47
N VAL A 7 13.40 10.13 1.47
CA VAL A 7 12.79 11.28 2.14
C VAL A 7 13.18 11.29 3.61
N SER A 8 13.81 12.37 4.07
CA SER A 8 14.14 12.55 5.49
C SER A 8 12.94 13.13 6.24
N SER A 9 12.39 12.36 7.18
CA SER A 9 11.19 12.73 7.95
C SER A 9 11.52 13.22 9.38
N GLY A 10 12.81 13.49 9.64
CA GLY A 10 13.34 14.02 10.90
C GLY A 10 14.05 12.95 11.72
N LYS A 11 13.31 11.95 12.23
CA LYS A 11 13.87 10.86 13.05
C LYS A 11 14.25 9.60 12.26
N GLY A 12 14.08 9.63 10.95
CA GLY A 12 14.33 8.50 10.08
C GLY A 12 14.14 8.87 8.61
N VAL A 13 14.21 7.86 7.76
CA VAL A 13 14.08 8.02 6.30
C VAL A 13 12.97 7.14 5.76
N HIS A 14 12.34 7.60 4.69
CA HIS A 14 11.33 6.86 3.94
C HIS A 14 11.89 6.60 2.56
N LEU A 15 11.88 5.33 2.14
CA LEU A 15 12.30 4.92 0.81
C LEU A 15 11.07 4.81 -0.10
N TYR A 16 11.10 5.49 -1.24
CA TYR A 16 10.04 5.45 -2.23
C TYR A 16 10.52 4.71 -3.47
N TYR A 17 9.71 3.74 -3.90
CA TYR A 17 9.88 3.00 -5.14
C TYR A 17 8.66 3.29 -5.99
N PHE A 18 8.83 4.06 -7.06
CA PHE A 18 7.72 4.41 -7.92
C PHE A 18 7.38 3.25 -8.83
N LEU A 19 6.09 2.94 -8.93
CA LEU A 19 5.62 1.95 -9.87
C LEU A 19 5.65 2.51 -11.29
N GLN A 20 5.88 1.62 -12.25
CA GLN A 20 5.75 1.95 -13.67
C GLN A 20 4.31 2.30 -14.00
N GLU A 21 3.36 1.50 -13.50
CA GLU A 21 1.93 1.74 -13.62
C GLU A 21 1.28 1.83 -12.23
N PRO A 22 0.31 2.74 -12.03
CA PRO A 22 -0.42 2.81 -10.77
C PRO A 22 -1.29 1.57 -10.57
N VAL A 23 -1.36 1.08 -9.33
CA VAL A 23 -2.21 -0.06 -8.96
C VAL A 23 -3.52 0.45 -8.38
N GLN A 24 -4.65 0.02 -8.93
CA GLN A 24 -5.95 0.34 -8.35
C GLN A 24 -6.18 -0.47 -7.08
N LEU A 25 -6.47 0.22 -5.97
CA LEU A 25 -6.68 -0.37 -4.65
C LEU A 25 -8.13 -0.83 -4.47
N TYR A 26 -8.46 -1.97 -5.09
CA TYR A 26 -9.70 -2.68 -4.79
C TYR A 26 -9.53 -3.58 -3.57
N ARG A 27 -10.62 -3.82 -2.83
CA ARG A 27 -10.61 -4.65 -1.62
C ARG A 27 -10.01 -6.04 -1.83
N ASN A 28 -10.24 -6.65 -3.00
CA ASN A 28 -9.68 -7.98 -3.34
C ASN A 28 -8.16 -7.97 -3.60
N ARG A 29 -7.53 -6.80 -3.67
CA ARG A 29 -6.09 -6.64 -3.91
C ARG A 29 -5.32 -6.24 -2.65
N GLU A 30 -6.03 -5.81 -1.61
CA GLU A 30 -5.40 -5.23 -0.40
C GLU A 30 -4.49 -6.23 0.30
N GLU A 31 -4.95 -7.47 0.46
CA GLU A 31 -4.22 -8.54 1.16
C GLU A 31 -2.89 -8.84 0.44
N VAL A 32 -2.95 -9.14 -0.86
CA VAL A 32 -1.76 -9.44 -1.67
C VAL A 32 -0.77 -8.27 -1.69
N LEU A 33 -1.25 -7.03 -1.79
CA LEU A 33 -0.39 -5.84 -1.76
C LEU A 33 0.23 -5.62 -0.36
N ALA A 34 -0.51 -5.91 0.71
CA ALA A 34 -0.01 -5.83 2.07
C ALA A 34 1.07 -6.89 2.33
N GLU A 35 0.86 -8.13 1.90
CA GLU A 35 1.85 -9.20 1.99
C GLU A 35 3.13 -8.86 1.23
N LEU A 36 3.02 -8.38 -0.02
CA LEU A 36 4.18 -7.95 -0.80
C LEU A 36 4.91 -6.79 -0.13
N LYS A 37 4.18 -5.79 0.36
CA LYS A 37 4.77 -4.63 1.07
C LYS A 37 5.49 -5.07 2.33
N GLU A 38 4.90 -5.95 3.14
CA GLU A 38 5.54 -6.49 4.34
C GLU A 38 6.82 -7.25 3.99
N ALA A 39 6.77 -8.17 3.02
CA ALA A 39 7.93 -8.92 2.57
C ALA A 39 9.06 -7.97 2.09
N PHE A 40 8.70 -6.90 1.41
CA PHE A 40 9.66 -5.90 0.95
C PHE A 40 10.25 -5.07 2.09
N ILE A 41 9.45 -4.67 3.09
CA ILE A 41 9.94 -4.01 4.30
C ILE A 41 10.93 -4.92 5.02
N ARG A 42 10.59 -6.19 5.24
CA ARG A 42 11.46 -7.15 5.93
C ARG A 42 12.80 -7.37 5.22
N ARG A 43 12.79 -7.35 3.88
CA ARG A 43 14.02 -7.37 3.10
C ARG A 43 14.90 -6.15 3.35
N LEU A 44 14.29 -4.97 3.34
CA LEU A 44 15.02 -3.70 3.44
C LEU A 44 15.43 -3.39 4.87
N TRP A 45 14.73 -3.92 5.87
CA TRP A 45 14.94 -3.69 7.29
C TRP A 45 15.93 -4.70 7.86
N ASN A 46 17.19 -4.30 7.95
CA ASN A 46 18.30 -5.14 8.42
C ASN A 46 19.31 -4.29 9.20
N ASP A 47 20.40 -4.91 9.62
CA ASP A 47 21.49 -4.32 10.41
C ASP A 47 22.18 -3.13 9.73
N THR A 48 22.15 -3.04 8.40
CA THR A 48 22.71 -1.90 7.66
C THR A 48 21.75 -0.72 7.52
N SER A 49 20.45 -0.92 7.70
CA SER A 49 19.41 0.08 7.41
C SER A 49 18.60 0.51 8.63
N SER A 50 18.69 -0.22 9.74
CA SER A 50 17.91 0.04 10.96
C SER A 50 18.74 -0.16 12.22
N ILE A 51 18.51 0.73 13.20
CA ILE A 51 19.03 0.60 14.57
C ILE A 51 18.34 -0.50 15.39
N ARG A 52 17.24 -1.06 14.88
CA ARG A 52 16.45 -2.14 15.51
C ARG A 52 16.11 -3.21 14.47
N PRO A 53 17.12 -3.96 13.98
CA PRO A 53 16.93 -4.90 12.87
C PRO A 53 15.90 -5.99 13.17
N ASP A 54 15.78 -6.42 14.43
CA ASP A 54 14.87 -7.49 14.84
C ASP A 54 13.42 -7.04 15.07
N SER A 55 13.13 -5.75 14.91
CA SER A 55 11.80 -5.17 15.18
C SER A 55 11.38 -4.22 14.05
N PRO A 56 11.06 -4.77 12.86
CA PRO A 56 10.63 -3.98 11.72
C PRO A 56 9.27 -3.31 11.98
N ASP A 57 9.16 -2.04 11.59
CA ASP A 57 7.90 -1.31 11.60
C ASP A 57 7.06 -1.68 10.37
N ILE A 58 6.25 -2.74 10.51
CA ILE A 58 5.39 -3.22 9.44
C ILE A 58 4.15 -2.35 9.35
N THR A 59 3.96 -1.73 8.18
CA THR A 59 2.95 -0.70 7.97
C THR A 59 2.02 -1.08 6.82
N GLY A 60 0.72 -0.87 7.00
CA GLY A 60 -0.28 -1.18 5.97
C GLY A 60 -0.12 -0.35 4.70
N ILE A 61 -0.75 -0.79 3.60
CA ILE A 61 -0.69 -0.13 2.29
C ILE A 61 -1.28 1.30 2.27
N TYR A 62 -2.14 1.63 3.23
CA TYR A 62 -2.77 2.95 3.39
C TYR A 62 -2.02 3.89 4.35
N GLN A 63 -0.77 3.58 4.70
CA GLN A 63 0.01 4.41 5.61
C GLN A 63 0.19 5.84 5.07
N GLY A 64 -0.15 6.84 5.88
CA GLY A 64 0.11 8.24 5.57
C GLY A 64 1.58 8.61 5.72
N PHE A 65 2.06 9.49 4.84
CA PHE A 65 3.42 10.02 4.87
C PHE A 65 3.41 11.55 4.99
N ARG A 66 4.50 12.12 5.53
CA ARG A 66 4.65 13.58 5.56
C ARG A 66 4.98 14.09 4.16
N CYS A 67 4.31 15.16 3.75
CA CYS A 67 4.56 15.82 2.48
C CYS A 67 5.94 16.50 2.48
N VAL A 68 6.66 16.40 1.36
CA VAL A 68 7.91 17.13 1.15
C VAL A 68 7.65 18.64 1.28
N GLY A 69 8.54 19.36 1.96
CA GLY A 69 8.39 20.79 2.27
C GLY A 69 7.56 21.09 3.52
N SER A 70 6.81 20.13 4.06
CA SER A 70 6.10 20.28 5.34
C SER A 70 7.05 20.18 6.55
N GLN A 71 6.57 20.56 7.73
CA GLN A 71 7.28 20.41 8.99
C GLN A 71 7.59 18.93 9.30
N SER A 72 8.87 18.62 9.59
CA SER A 72 9.27 17.29 10.06
C SER A 72 9.02 17.09 11.56
N LYS A 73 9.34 15.91 12.07
CA LYS A 73 9.31 15.61 13.52
C LYS A 73 10.29 16.46 14.35
N LEU A 74 11.22 17.16 13.72
CA LEU A 74 12.23 18.00 14.40
C LEU A 74 11.84 19.48 14.50
N GLY A 75 10.73 19.90 13.89
CA GLY A 75 10.29 21.30 13.92
C GLY A 75 10.26 21.95 12.53
N VAL A 76 9.78 23.20 12.49
CA VAL A 76 9.58 23.97 11.26
C VAL A 76 10.90 24.27 10.52
N ASP A 77 11.99 24.44 11.26
CA ASP A 77 13.33 24.71 10.72
C ASP A 77 13.93 23.48 9.99
N PHE A 78 13.30 22.32 10.16
CA PHE A 78 13.70 21.06 9.55
C PHE A 78 12.56 20.57 8.66
N PRO A 79 12.33 21.17 7.48
CA PRO A 79 11.32 20.69 6.57
C PRO A 79 11.67 19.29 6.04
N VAL A 80 10.65 18.52 5.69
CA VAL A 80 10.82 17.22 5.04
C VAL A 80 11.49 17.41 3.69
N LYS A 81 12.66 16.79 3.51
CA LYS A 81 13.45 16.88 2.27
C LYS A 81 13.43 15.55 1.51
N ALA A 82 13.26 15.62 0.21
CA ALA A 82 13.37 14.48 -0.69
C ALA A 82 14.65 14.57 -1.52
N TYR A 83 15.30 13.42 -1.69
CA TYR A 83 16.49 13.26 -2.50
C TYR A 83 16.15 12.26 -3.60
N LYS A 84 16.22 12.70 -4.86
CA LYS A 84 16.02 11.82 -6.00
C LYS A 84 17.25 10.93 -6.15
N LEU A 85 17.05 9.63 -6.02
CA LEU A 85 18.13 8.66 -6.08
C LEU A 85 18.19 7.99 -7.45
N SER A 86 17.08 7.83 -8.17
CA SER A 86 17.07 7.27 -9.52
C SER A 86 15.84 7.71 -10.32
N GLU A 87 15.92 7.54 -11.64
CA GLU A 87 14.77 7.69 -12.56
C GLU A 87 13.95 6.39 -12.70
N ASN A 88 14.38 5.32 -12.02
CA ASN A 88 13.80 4.01 -12.19
C ASN A 88 12.35 3.96 -11.70
N ARG A 89 11.56 3.21 -12.45
CA ARG A 89 10.23 2.76 -12.08
C ARG A 89 10.20 1.24 -12.10
N TYR A 90 9.32 0.67 -11.28
CA TYR A 90 9.31 -0.76 -11.00
C TYR A 90 7.93 -1.36 -11.25
N THR A 91 7.91 -2.58 -11.77
CA THR A 91 6.74 -3.45 -11.72
C THR A 91 6.62 -4.11 -10.35
N LEU A 92 5.46 -4.70 -10.03
CA LEU A 92 5.33 -5.50 -8.81
C LEU A 92 6.18 -6.77 -8.90
N GLU A 93 6.36 -7.29 -10.10
CA GLU A 93 7.23 -8.42 -10.43
C GLU A 93 8.70 -8.09 -10.12
N ASP A 94 9.19 -6.89 -10.47
CA ASP A 94 10.55 -6.45 -10.12
C ASP A 94 10.75 -6.42 -8.61
N ILE A 95 9.76 -5.89 -7.87
CA ILE A 95 9.79 -5.82 -6.41
C ILE A 95 9.82 -7.24 -5.83
N LYS A 96 8.91 -8.12 -6.28
CA LYS A 96 8.85 -9.52 -5.86
C LYS A 96 10.16 -10.26 -6.15
N ALA A 97 10.68 -10.14 -7.37
CA ALA A 97 11.92 -10.80 -7.81
C ALA A 97 13.14 -10.31 -7.00
N SER A 98 13.07 -9.08 -6.47
CA SER A 98 14.13 -8.57 -5.61
C SER A 98 14.17 -9.27 -4.24
N ILE A 99 13.08 -9.89 -3.78
CA ILE A 99 12.94 -10.49 -2.45
C ILE A 99 13.35 -11.97 -2.50
N PRO A 100 14.40 -12.38 -1.75
CA PRO A 100 14.82 -13.78 -1.69
C PRO A 100 13.69 -14.68 -1.21
N SER A 101 13.44 -15.77 -1.96
CA SER A 101 12.43 -16.78 -1.62
C SER A 101 11.02 -16.21 -1.39
N CYS A 102 10.66 -15.12 -2.08
CA CYS A 102 9.33 -14.49 -1.96
C CYS A 102 8.23 -15.42 -2.48
N LYS A 103 7.31 -15.80 -1.59
CA LYS A 103 6.19 -16.70 -1.90
C LYS A 103 4.89 -15.99 -2.25
N VAL A 104 4.88 -14.66 -2.26
CA VAL A 104 3.67 -13.89 -2.53
C VAL A 104 3.19 -14.17 -3.95
N ASP A 105 1.92 -14.58 -4.08
CA ASP A 105 1.28 -14.78 -5.37
C ASP A 105 0.63 -13.47 -5.85
N LEU A 106 1.06 -12.99 -7.02
CA LEU A 106 0.54 -11.76 -7.61
C LEU A 106 -0.66 -12.03 -8.54
N ALA A 107 -0.98 -13.28 -8.85
CA ALA A 107 -2.09 -13.62 -9.75
C ALA A 107 -3.42 -12.96 -9.36
N PRO A 108 -3.83 -12.87 -8.07
CA PRO A 108 -5.09 -12.25 -7.69
C PRO A 108 -5.18 -10.75 -8.02
N LEU A 109 -4.04 -10.06 -8.21
CA LEU A 109 -4.03 -8.64 -8.57
C LEU A 109 -4.58 -8.40 -9.99
N TYR A 110 -4.40 -9.38 -10.87
CA TYR A 110 -4.81 -9.33 -12.27
C TYR A 110 -6.24 -9.81 -12.49
N GLU A 111 -6.86 -10.40 -11.46
CA GLU A 111 -8.28 -10.73 -11.49
C GLU A 111 -9.13 -9.46 -11.47
N LYS A 112 -10.11 -9.41 -12.37
CA LYS A 112 -11.09 -8.33 -12.36
C LYS A 112 -11.89 -8.41 -11.06
N PRO A 113 -12.07 -7.29 -10.34
CA PRO A 113 -12.90 -7.29 -9.14
C PRO A 113 -14.28 -7.82 -9.53
N ARG A 114 -14.79 -8.78 -8.74
CA ARG A 114 -16.15 -9.31 -8.97
C ARG A 114 -17.12 -8.13 -8.93
N ARG A 115 -17.89 -7.96 -10.00
CA ARG A 115 -19.02 -7.03 -10.01
C ARG A 115 -19.91 -7.46 -8.84
N LYS A 116 -20.28 -6.53 -7.95
CA LYS A 116 -21.38 -6.81 -7.01
C LYS A 116 -22.59 -7.20 -7.86
N SER A 117 -23.28 -8.27 -7.47
CA SER A 117 -24.51 -8.66 -8.14
C SER A 117 -25.46 -7.46 -8.10
N THR A 118 -25.82 -6.94 -9.27
CA THR A 118 -26.99 -6.09 -9.40
C THR A 118 -28.18 -7.02 -9.27
N VAL A 119 -28.72 -7.12 -8.07
CA VAL A 119 -30.04 -7.70 -7.83
C VAL A 119 -31.08 -6.64 -8.16
N THR A 120 -32.18 -7.05 -8.77
CA THR A 120 -33.35 -6.22 -8.96
C THR A 120 -33.95 -5.84 -7.60
N LEU A 121 -34.80 -4.80 -7.55
CA LEU A 121 -35.51 -4.43 -6.31
C LEU A 121 -36.36 -5.59 -5.78
N GLU A 122 -36.95 -6.39 -6.66
CA GLU A 122 -37.77 -7.56 -6.32
C GLU A 122 -36.92 -8.66 -5.68
N GLU A 123 -35.78 -9.01 -6.27
CA GLU A 123 -34.83 -9.95 -5.68
C GLU A 123 -34.24 -9.43 -4.35
N ALA A 124 -33.99 -8.12 -4.25
CA ALA A 124 -33.52 -7.50 -3.02
C ALA A 124 -34.56 -7.55 -1.90
N LYS A 125 -35.86 -7.50 -2.23
CA LYS A 125 -36.96 -7.66 -1.26
C LYS A 125 -36.96 -9.06 -0.64
N GLU A 126 -36.69 -10.08 -1.45
CA GLU A 126 -36.62 -11.47 -0.98
C GLU A 126 -35.33 -11.75 -0.20
N LEU A 127 -34.18 -11.30 -0.72
CA LEU A 127 -32.87 -11.57 -0.12
C LEU A 127 -32.58 -10.71 1.12
N TYR A 128 -33.08 -9.48 1.16
CA TYR A 128 -32.79 -8.49 2.20
C TYR A 128 -34.06 -7.76 2.67
N PRO A 129 -35.05 -8.49 3.24
CA PRO A 129 -36.38 -7.93 3.55
C PRO A 129 -36.31 -6.76 4.54
N GLU A 130 -35.47 -6.84 5.58
CA GLU A 130 -35.33 -5.75 6.57
C GLU A 130 -34.72 -4.48 5.97
N TRP A 131 -33.76 -4.62 5.05
CA TRP A 131 -33.17 -3.48 4.36
C TRP A 131 -34.19 -2.85 3.42
N TYR A 132 -34.96 -3.68 2.69
CA TYR A 132 -35.99 -3.22 1.75
C TYR A 132 -37.10 -2.44 2.49
N GLU A 133 -37.59 -2.98 3.61
CA GLU A 133 -38.59 -2.30 4.44
C GLU A 133 -38.08 -0.92 4.91
N LYS A 134 -36.87 -0.87 5.47
CA LYS A 134 -36.30 0.40 5.97
C LYS A 134 -36.00 1.42 4.87
N ARG A 135 -35.48 0.99 3.72
CA ARG A 135 -34.95 1.90 2.69
C ARG A 135 -35.91 2.20 1.54
N ILE A 136 -36.85 1.31 1.25
CA ILE A 136 -37.76 1.42 0.10
C ILE A 136 -39.20 1.70 0.56
N VAL A 137 -39.67 1.02 1.61
CA VAL A 137 -41.04 1.19 2.11
C VAL A 137 -41.15 2.37 3.08
N GLN A 138 -40.25 2.46 4.06
CA GLN A 138 -40.30 3.49 5.11
C GLN A 138 -39.57 4.79 4.73
N GLY A 139 -38.54 4.70 3.88
CA GLY A 139 -37.74 5.84 3.40
C GLY A 139 -36.61 6.24 4.35
#